data_AF-A0A954UU33-F1
#
_entry.id   AF-A0A954UU33-F1
#
_cell.length_a   1.000
_cell.length_b   1.000
_cell.length_c   1.000
_cell.angle_alpha   90.00
_cell.angle_beta   90.00
_cell.angle_gamma   90.00
#
_symmetry.space_group_name_H-M   'P 1'
#
loop_
_entity.id
_entity.type
_entity.pdbx_description
1 polymer ?
#
loop_
_entity_poly.entity_id
_entity_poly.type
_entity_poly.pdbx_seq_one_letter_code
_entity_poly.pdbx_strand_id
1 'polypeptide(L)'
;MKLVSDMVLEQSAVVANCRMNRERNLSGSNGYGIELRFAPLDFLRVAAAANGKARWLDLCCGSGKALTQGAEIADSDVLPVEIVGVDLAGLFVPSRSPRLKLVEASLTNWLPEGLFDLVTCVHGLHYIGDKLSLIARARSWLTERGRFSANFDLKSVKLQGVRSSSRIFAPALRSAGFDYSARKKLIQCEGRHAHRFPFRYLGADDQAGPNYTGQPAVDSYYERSPDDK
;
A
#
# COMPACT_ATOMS: atom_id res chain seq x y z
N MET A 1 27.37 1.53 1.21
CA MET A 1 26.01 1.99 1.60
C MET A 1 25.61 1.24 2.86
N LYS A 2 25.08 1.93 3.87
CA LYS A 2 24.67 1.30 5.14
C LYS A 2 23.16 1.14 5.12
N LEU A 3 22.70 -0.11 5.10
CA LEU A 3 21.26 -0.40 5.21
C LEU A 3 20.78 -0.14 6.63
N VAL A 4 19.58 0.41 6.76
CA VAL A 4 18.90 0.64 8.04
C VAL A 4 17.77 -0.36 8.24
N SER A 5 17.45 -0.66 9.50
CA SER A 5 16.27 -1.45 9.87
C SER A 5 15.00 -0.62 9.75
N ASP A 6 13.84 -1.27 9.68
CA ASP A 6 12.54 -0.58 9.65
C ASP A 6 12.33 0.38 10.82
N MET A 7 12.75 -0.01 12.04
CA MET A 7 12.65 0.85 13.22
C MET A 7 13.43 2.16 13.07
N VAL A 8 14.63 2.10 12.47
CA VAL A 8 15.44 3.29 12.20
C VAL A 8 14.86 4.07 11.03
N LEU A 9 14.41 3.36 10.00
CA LEU A 9 13.82 3.93 8.79
C LEU A 9 12.58 4.77 9.10
N GLU A 10 11.70 4.29 9.97
CA GLU A 10 10.46 4.97 10.38
C GLU A 10 10.73 6.31 11.08
N GLN A 11 11.92 6.48 11.67
CA GLN A 11 12.37 7.73 12.29
C GLN A 11 13.14 8.63 11.31
N SER A 12 13.46 8.15 10.10
CA SER A 12 14.19 8.93 9.11
C SER A 12 13.39 10.15 8.67
N ALA A 13 14.09 11.22 8.30
CA ALA A 13 13.43 12.42 7.77
C ALA A 13 12.66 12.14 6.46
N VAL A 14 13.05 11.12 5.70
CA VAL A 14 12.37 10.72 4.45
C VAL A 14 11.01 10.08 4.74
N VAL A 15 10.92 9.23 5.75
CA VAL A 15 9.68 8.51 6.09
C VAL A 15 8.81 9.31 7.05
N ALA A 16 9.38 9.78 8.17
CA ALA A 16 8.63 10.51 9.19
C ALA A 16 8.03 11.84 8.69
N ASN A 17 8.69 12.51 7.74
CA ASN A 17 8.18 13.75 7.14
C ASN A 17 7.51 13.55 5.79
N CYS A 18 7.16 12.31 5.40
CA CYS A 18 6.49 12.06 4.14
C CYS A 18 5.17 12.85 4.04
N ARG A 19 5.00 13.61 2.95
CA ARG A 19 3.79 14.40 2.69
C ARG A 19 2.97 13.92 1.49
N MET A 20 3.43 12.92 0.75
CA MET A 20 2.86 12.55 -0.56
C MET A 20 1.37 12.20 -0.52
N ASN A 21 0.91 11.55 0.54
CA ASN A 21 -0.50 11.17 0.69
C ASN A 21 -1.31 12.12 1.56
N ARG A 22 -0.66 13.10 2.20
CA ARG A 22 -1.27 13.87 3.27
C ARG A 22 -2.49 14.67 2.81
N GLU A 23 -2.51 15.13 1.57
CA GLU A 23 -3.57 15.99 1.06
C GLU A 23 -4.29 15.45 -0.18
N ARG A 24 -4.18 14.13 -0.43
CA ARG A 24 -4.85 13.52 -1.58
C ARG A 24 -6.36 13.51 -1.38
N ASN A 25 -7.06 13.75 -2.48
CA ASN A 25 -8.52 13.66 -2.52
C ASN A 25 -8.93 12.25 -2.93
N LEU A 26 -10.18 11.90 -2.68
CA LEU A 26 -10.78 10.69 -3.21
C LEU A 26 -10.93 10.77 -4.74
N SER A 27 -11.35 11.93 -5.24
CA SER A 27 -11.63 12.20 -6.66
C SER A 27 -10.89 13.44 -7.19
N GLY A 28 -11.02 13.71 -8.48
CA GLY A 28 -10.33 14.82 -9.16
C GLY A 28 -8.90 14.48 -9.60
N SER A 29 -8.16 15.49 -10.06
CA SER A 29 -6.81 15.32 -10.64
C SER A 29 -5.76 14.83 -9.64
N ASN A 30 -5.94 15.14 -8.35
CA ASN A 30 -5.15 14.59 -7.23
C ASN A 30 -5.91 13.45 -6.50
N GLY A 31 -6.83 12.80 -7.20
CA GLY A 31 -7.75 11.81 -6.68
C GLY A 31 -7.13 10.42 -6.56
N TYR A 32 -7.66 9.56 -5.69
CA TYR A 32 -7.36 8.13 -5.65
C TYR A 32 -7.76 7.45 -6.97
N GLY A 33 -8.86 7.88 -7.58
CA GLY A 33 -9.33 7.34 -8.87
C GLY A 33 -8.28 7.39 -9.99
N ILE A 34 -7.49 8.47 -10.05
CA ILE A 34 -6.45 8.64 -11.06
C ILE A 34 -5.26 7.72 -10.79
N GLU A 35 -4.84 7.57 -9.53
CA GLU A 35 -3.68 6.74 -9.18
C GLU A 35 -3.98 5.26 -9.35
N LEU A 36 -5.15 4.84 -8.85
CA LEU A 36 -5.58 3.45 -8.83
C LEU A 36 -6.18 3.00 -10.16
N ARG A 37 -6.55 3.95 -11.03
CA ARG A 37 -7.21 3.71 -12.33
C ARG A 37 -8.61 3.10 -12.21
N PHE A 38 -9.22 3.22 -11.05
CA PHE A 38 -10.64 2.94 -10.78
C PHE A 38 -11.08 3.77 -9.57
N ALA A 39 -12.38 4.06 -9.45
CA ALA A 39 -12.93 4.76 -8.30
C ALA A 39 -13.15 3.78 -7.13
N PRO A 40 -12.50 3.98 -5.96
CA PRO A 40 -12.64 3.07 -4.82
C PRO A 40 -14.09 2.88 -4.34
N LEU A 41 -14.86 3.97 -4.25
CA LEU A 41 -16.25 3.88 -3.80
C LEU A 41 -17.16 3.14 -4.78
N ASP A 42 -16.95 3.28 -6.10
CA ASP A 42 -17.76 2.53 -7.07
C ASP A 42 -17.48 1.03 -6.96
N PHE A 43 -16.23 0.65 -6.74
CA PHE A 43 -15.87 -0.74 -6.44
C PHE A 43 -16.57 -1.24 -5.16
N LEU A 44 -16.52 -0.46 -4.09
CA LEU A 44 -17.13 -0.82 -2.81
C LEU A 44 -18.65 -0.88 -2.87
N ARG A 45 -19.31 -0.04 -3.69
CA ARG A 45 -20.76 -0.13 -3.95
C ARG A 45 -21.13 -1.49 -4.54
N VAL A 46 -20.39 -1.95 -5.54
CA VAL A 46 -20.61 -3.26 -6.15
C VAL A 46 -20.37 -4.39 -5.15
N ALA A 47 -19.29 -4.32 -4.38
CA ALA A 47 -18.99 -5.32 -3.35
C ALA A 47 -20.07 -5.36 -2.25
N ALA A 48 -20.52 -4.19 -1.78
CA ALA A 48 -21.57 -4.07 -0.78
C ALA A 48 -22.92 -4.59 -1.30
N ALA A 49 -23.28 -4.31 -2.55
CA ALA A 49 -24.49 -4.84 -3.16
C ALA A 49 -24.47 -6.37 -3.27
N ALA A 50 -23.30 -6.97 -3.52
CA ALA A 50 -23.15 -8.42 -3.62
C ALA A 50 -23.14 -9.12 -2.25
N ASN A 51 -22.54 -8.50 -1.22
CA ASN A 51 -22.23 -9.15 0.06
C ASN A 51 -23.01 -8.58 1.26
N GLY A 52 -23.88 -7.59 1.03
CA GLY A 52 -24.60 -6.84 2.08
C GLY A 52 -23.76 -5.79 2.82
N LYS A 53 -22.43 -5.88 2.74
CA LYS A 53 -21.47 -4.90 3.26
C LYS A 53 -20.14 -5.00 2.53
N ALA A 54 -19.31 -3.96 2.61
CA ALA A 54 -17.94 -4.01 2.12
C ALA A 54 -16.95 -3.32 3.07
N ARG A 55 -15.69 -3.75 3.03
CA ARG A 55 -14.62 -3.17 3.86
C ARG A 55 -13.46 -2.69 3.02
N TRP A 56 -12.97 -1.48 3.33
CA TRP A 56 -11.82 -0.85 2.70
C TRP A 56 -10.70 -0.61 3.70
N LEU A 57 -9.50 -1.12 3.42
CA LEU A 57 -8.27 -0.79 4.11
C LEU A 57 -7.37 0.06 3.22
N ASP A 58 -6.91 1.21 3.70
CA ASP A 58 -5.91 2.03 3.02
C ASP A 58 -4.63 2.12 3.86
N LEU A 59 -3.53 1.66 3.27
CA LEU A 59 -2.21 1.59 3.87
C LEU A 59 -1.41 2.85 3.50
N CYS A 60 -0.83 3.50 4.51
CA CYS A 60 -0.18 4.82 4.38
C CYS A 60 -1.17 5.91 3.95
N CYS A 61 -2.31 5.99 4.63
CA CYS A 61 -3.42 6.87 4.26
C CYS A 61 -3.15 8.38 4.43
N GLY A 62 -1.95 8.77 4.90
CA GLY A 62 -1.59 10.16 5.15
C GLY A 62 -2.47 10.75 6.25
N SER A 63 -3.13 11.87 5.95
CA SER A 63 -4.08 12.48 6.90
C SER A 63 -5.46 11.81 6.90
N GLY A 64 -5.68 10.78 6.06
CA GLY A 64 -6.98 10.16 5.89
C GLY A 64 -7.99 11.00 5.12
N LYS A 65 -7.62 12.17 4.56
CA LYS A 65 -8.54 13.08 3.84
C LYS A 65 -9.40 12.40 2.76
N ALA A 66 -8.79 11.57 1.91
CA ALA A 66 -9.53 10.83 0.88
C ALA A 66 -10.51 9.82 1.50
N LEU A 67 -10.16 9.22 2.63
CA LEU A 67 -11.02 8.30 3.37
C LEU A 67 -12.16 9.02 4.07
N THR A 68 -11.91 10.21 4.64
CA THR A 68 -12.94 11.08 5.20
C THR A 68 -13.98 11.44 4.15
N GLN A 69 -13.55 11.90 2.97
CA GLN A 69 -14.45 12.13 1.84
C GLN A 69 -15.22 10.86 1.44
N GLY A 70 -14.55 9.71 1.44
CA GLY A 70 -15.18 8.42 1.15
C GLY A 70 -16.26 8.04 2.15
N ALA A 71 -15.99 8.25 3.44
CA ALA A 71 -16.89 7.96 4.54
C ALA A 71 -18.11 8.89 4.54
N GLU A 72 -17.92 10.18 4.27
CA GLU A 72 -19.01 11.16 4.16
C GLU A 72 -19.99 10.82 3.01
N ILE A 73 -19.47 10.37 1.87
CA ILE A 73 -20.29 9.89 0.76
C ILE A 73 -21.01 8.59 1.17
N ALA A 74 -20.30 7.65 1.82
CA ALA A 74 -20.92 6.42 2.28
C ALA A 74 -22.02 6.65 3.33
N ASP A 75 -21.88 7.66 4.18
CA ASP A 75 -22.93 8.09 5.12
C ASP A 75 -24.13 8.68 4.38
N SER A 76 -23.89 9.58 3.43
CA SER A 76 -24.94 10.25 2.65
C SER A 76 -25.74 9.27 1.80
N ASP A 77 -25.06 8.29 1.19
CA ASP A 77 -25.66 7.26 0.35
C ASP A 77 -26.21 6.06 1.16
N VAL A 78 -26.05 6.07 2.49
CA VAL A 78 -26.39 4.94 3.38
C VAL A 78 -25.71 3.64 2.94
N LEU A 79 -24.50 3.75 2.40
CA LEU A 79 -23.76 2.63 1.85
C LEU A 79 -23.13 1.81 3.00
N PRO A 80 -23.35 0.48 3.10
CA PRO A 80 -22.83 -0.33 4.20
C PRO A 80 -21.34 -0.66 4.01
N VAL A 81 -20.50 0.38 4.12
CA VAL A 81 -19.05 0.30 4.00
C VAL A 81 -18.40 0.65 5.33
N GLU A 82 -17.36 -0.11 5.69
CA GLU A 82 -16.40 0.20 6.75
C GLU A 82 -15.06 0.59 6.12
N ILE A 83 -14.44 1.66 6.60
CA ILE A 83 -13.19 2.20 6.07
C ILE A 83 -12.17 2.25 7.20
N VAL A 84 -10.99 1.69 6.96
CA VAL A 84 -9.86 1.70 7.88
C VAL A 84 -8.67 2.35 7.17
N GLY A 85 -8.15 3.44 7.73
CA GLY A 85 -6.91 4.05 7.29
C GLY A 85 -5.80 3.80 8.30
N VAL A 86 -4.61 3.44 7.82
CA VAL A 86 -3.42 3.27 8.66
C VAL A 86 -2.34 4.22 8.17
N ASP A 87 -1.72 4.97 9.07
CA ASP A 87 -0.57 5.80 8.76
C ASP A 87 0.41 5.82 9.92
N LEU A 88 1.69 6.00 9.62
CA LEU A 88 2.74 6.02 10.63
C LEU A 88 2.69 7.32 11.46
N ALA A 89 2.36 8.46 10.85
CA ALA A 89 2.51 9.76 11.49
C ALA A 89 1.30 10.15 12.35
N GLY A 90 0.13 9.54 12.14
CA GLY A 90 -1.08 9.82 12.93
C GLY A 90 -1.66 11.23 12.75
N LEU A 91 -1.18 12.00 11.77
CA LEU A 91 -1.58 13.41 11.55
C LEU A 91 -2.90 13.52 10.79
N PHE A 92 -3.94 12.89 11.33
CA PHE A 92 -5.24 12.71 10.70
C PHE A 92 -6.11 13.97 10.70
N VAL A 93 -6.85 14.17 9.62
CA VAL A 93 -7.96 15.13 9.58
C VAL A 93 -9.13 14.53 10.38
N PRO A 94 -9.72 15.27 11.34
CA PRO A 94 -10.87 14.78 12.08
C PRO A 94 -12.04 14.41 11.15
N SER A 95 -12.67 13.28 11.42
CA SER A 95 -13.91 12.84 10.78
C SER A 95 -14.95 12.52 11.84
N ARG A 96 -16.22 12.78 11.53
CA ARG A 96 -17.36 12.41 12.38
C ARG A 96 -18.06 11.13 11.92
N SER A 97 -17.63 10.56 10.79
CA SER A 97 -18.26 9.37 10.26
C SER A 97 -17.98 8.16 11.16
N PRO A 98 -19.00 7.43 11.62
CA PRO A 98 -18.80 6.20 12.39
C PRO A 98 -18.24 5.06 11.52
N ARG A 99 -18.18 5.23 10.19
CA ARG A 99 -17.68 4.24 9.24
C ARG A 99 -16.17 4.28 9.09
N LEU A 100 -15.51 5.33 9.58
CA LEU A 100 -14.07 5.55 9.40
C LEU A 100 -13.31 5.32 10.71
N LYS A 101 -12.34 4.40 10.66
CA LYS A 101 -11.33 4.21 11.71
C LYS A 101 -9.96 4.61 11.16
N LEU A 102 -9.32 5.60 11.77
CA LEU A 102 -7.94 5.98 11.46
C LEU A 102 -7.01 5.48 12.57
N VAL A 103 -5.92 4.82 12.19
CA VAL A 103 -5.01 4.14 13.10
C VAL A 103 -3.59 4.64 12.88
N GLU A 104 -2.99 5.19 13.93
CA GLU A 104 -1.56 5.48 13.96
C GLU A 104 -0.80 4.18 14.28
N ALA A 105 -0.06 3.64 13.31
CA ALA A 105 0.71 2.42 13.50
C ALA A 105 1.83 2.24 12.47
N SER A 106 2.89 1.56 12.89
CA SER A 106 3.90 0.99 11.99
C SER A 106 3.31 -0.18 11.20
N LEU A 107 3.34 -0.07 9.86
CA LEU A 107 2.93 -1.17 8.97
C LEU A 107 3.92 -2.34 8.98
N THR A 108 5.12 -2.21 9.56
CA THR A 108 6.05 -3.34 9.69
C THR A 108 5.42 -4.48 10.49
N ASN A 109 4.75 -4.17 11.61
CA ASN A 109 4.17 -5.19 12.50
C ASN A 109 2.65 -5.12 12.64
N TRP A 110 2.01 -4.09 12.09
CA TRP A 110 0.55 -3.96 12.19
C TRP A 110 -0.19 -5.08 11.46
N LEU A 111 -1.32 -5.50 12.05
CA LEU A 111 -2.25 -6.47 11.50
C LEU A 111 -3.67 -5.90 11.58
N PRO A 112 -4.48 -6.06 10.53
CA PRO A 112 -5.86 -5.65 10.61
C PRO A 112 -6.73 -6.67 11.37
N GLU A 113 -7.87 -6.17 11.84
CA GLU A 113 -8.98 -7.02 12.26
C GLU A 113 -9.82 -7.42 11.03
N GLY A 114 -9.87 -8.72 10.74
CA GLY A 114 -10.69 -9.30 9.67
C GLY A 114 -10.14 -9.10 8.25
N LEU A 115 -10.99 -9.40 7.26
CA LEU A 115 -10.66 -9.34 5.83
C LEU A 115 -11.30 -8.12 5.14
N PHE A 116 -10.77 -7.74 3.98
CA PHE A 116 -11.20 -6.55 3.23
C PHE A 116 -11.54 -6.88 1.78
N ASP A 117 -12.57 -6.24 1.27
CA ASP A 117 -12.93 -6.29 -0.15
C ASP A 117 -11.99 -5.41 -0.98
N LEU A 118 -11.47 -4.35 -0.38
CA LEU A 118 -10.49 -3.47 -1.01
C LEU A 118 -9.33 -3.18 -0.06
N VAL A 119 -8.10 -3.41 -0.53
CA VAL A 119 -6.88 -2.92 0.11
C VAL A 119 -6.15 -1.99 -0.86
N THR A 120 -5.86 -0.76 -0.44
CA THR A 120 -5.10 0.21 -1.23
C THR A 120 -3.83 0.64 -0.55
N CYS A 121 -2.84 1.05 -1.34
CA CYS A 121 -1.64 1.73 -0.86
C CYS A 121 -1.19 2.72 -1.93
N VAL A 122 -1.86 3.87 -1.99
CA VAL A 122 -1.54 4.94 -2.94
C VAL A 122 -0.21 5.56 -2.51
N HIS A 123 0.82 5.56 -3.34
CA HIS A 123 2.19 6.07 -3.08
C HIS A 123 2.90 5.67 -1.76
N GLY A 124 2.27 4.89 -0.88
CA GLY A 124 2.80 4.53 0.44
C GLY A 124 4.04 3.66 0.37
N LEU A 125 4.11 2.76 -0.62
CA LEU A 125 5.23 1.84 -0.78
C LEU A 125 6.58 2.54 -0.99
N HIS A 126 6.61 3.81 -1.43
CA HIS A 126 7.85 4.59 -1.55
C HIS A 126 8.59 4.77 -0.22
N TYR A 127 7.91 4.61 0.90
CA TYR A 127 8.41 4.89 2.25
C TYR A 127 8.48 3.64 3.14
N ILE A 128 8.12 2.48 2.58
CA ILE A 128 8.15 1.20 3.30
C ILE A 128 9.52 0.55 3.10
N GLY A 129 10.07 0.01 4.20
CA GLY A 129 11.28 -0.80 4.18
C GLY A 129 11.05 -2.13 3.49
N ASP A 130 10.37 -3.08 4.11
CA ASP A 130 10.03 -4.37 3.47
C ASP A 130 8.76 -4.30 2.60
N LYS A 131 8.91 -3.71 1.41
CA LYS A 131 7.84 -3.55 0.42
C LYS A 131 7.23 -4.89 -0.01
N LEU A 132 8.05 -5.93 -0.21
CA LEU A 132 7.57 -7.22 -0.70
C LEU A 132 6.75 -7.96 0.37
N SER A 133 7.18 -7.91 1.63
CA SER A 133 6.40 -8.46 2.74
C SER A 133 5.07 -7.73 2.92
N LEU A 134 5.05 -6.39 2.83
CA LEU A 134 3.79 -5.64 2.92
C LEU A 134 2.83 -5.98 1.76
N ILE A 135 3.32 -6.07 0.52
CA ILE A 135 2.51 -6.49 -0.64
C ILE A 135 1.91 -7.89 -0.42
N ALA A 136 2.71 -8.85 0.06
CA ALA A 136 2.24 -10.20 0.32
C ALA A 136 1.18 -10.25 1.43
N ARG A 137 1.38 -9.50 2.52
CA ARG A 137 0.41 -9.39 3.61
C ARG A 137 -0.88 -8.69 3.19
N ALA A 138 -0.79 -7.61 2.42
CA ALA A 138 -1.96 -6.91 1.90
C ALA A 138 -2.89 -7.85 1.12
N ARG A 139 -2.33 -8.79 0.34
CA ARG A 139 -3.11 -9.83 -0.33
C ARG A 139 -3.73 -10.85 0.63
N SER A 140 -3.02 -11.23 1.69
CA SER A 140 -3.53 -12.22 2.65
C SER A 140 -4.70 -11.70 3.51
N TRP A 141 -4.86 -10.37 3.56
CA TRP A 141 -5.97 -9.66 4.20
C TRP A 141 -7.20 -9.47 3.31
N LEU A 142 -7.17 -9.91 2.05
CA LEU A 142 -8.33 -9.81 1.17
C LEU A 142 -9.41 -10.83 1.51
N THR A 143 -10.66 -10.52 1.16
CA THR A 143 -11.70 -11.53 0.96
C THR A 143 -11.39 -12.38 -0.28
N GLU A 144 -12.10 -13.48 -0.51
CA GLU A 144 -11.90 -14.33 -1.69
C GLU A 144 -12.08 -13.59 -3.02
N ARG A 145 -12.90 -12.53 -3.02
CA ARG A 145 -13.16 -11.66 -4.17
C ARG A 145 -12.58 -10.26 -4.01
N GLY A 146 -11.76 -10.07 -2.97
CA GLY A 146 -11.18 -8.77 -2.66
C GLY A 146 -10.12 -8.36 -3.67
N ARG A 147 -9.81 -7.07 -3.73
CA ARG A 147 -8.79 -6.50 -4.60
C ARG A 147 -7.73 -5.76 -3.80
N PHE A 148 -6.47 -5.98 -4.15
CA PHE A 148 -5.36 -5.13 -3.74
C PHE A 148 -4.91 -4.24 -4.90
N SER A 149 -4.61 -2.97 -4.61
CA SER A 149 -4.08 -2.02 -5.61
C SER A 149 -3.15 -0.99 -4.97
N ALA A 150 -1.92 -0.90 -5.47
CA ALA A 150 -0.92 0.01 -4.91
C ALA A 150 -0.02 0.63 -5.97
N ASN A 151 0.43 1.86 -5.73
CA ASN A 151 1.50 2.42 -6.52
C ASN A 151 2.82 1.76 -6.15
N PHE A 152 3.55 1.28 -7.14
CA PHE A 152 4.78 0.53 -6.92
C PHE A 152 5.76 0.72 -8.06
N ASP A 153 7.03 0.95 -7.72
CA ASP A 153 8.12 1.01 -8.69
C ASP A 153 9.15 -0.09 -8.41
N LEU A 154 9.29 -1.03 -9.33
CA LEU A 154 10.31 -2.08 -9.26
C LEU A 154 11.75 -1.56 -9.26
N LYS A 155 11.98 -0.30 -9.65
CA LYS A 155 13.31 0.31 -9.49
C LYS A 155 13.68 0.50 -8.01
N SER A 156 12.70 0.58 -7.11
CA SER A 156 12.90 0.76 -5.66
C SER A 156 13.22 -0.52 -4.90
N VAL A 157 13.39 -1.64 -5.60
CA VAL A 157 13.64 -2.96 -5.00
C VAL A 157 14.94 -3.52 -5.57
N LYS A 158 15.93 -3.73 -4.71
CA LYS A 158 17.29 -4.11 -5.06
C LYS A 158 17.58 -5.53 -4.61
N LEU A 159 18.32 -6.25 -5.44
CA LEU A 159 18.91 -7.53 -5.06
C LEU A 159 20.40 -7.30 -4.84
N GLN A 160 20.91 -7.71 -3.68
CA GLN A 160 22.32 -7.52 -3.30
C GLN A 160 23.24 -8.15 -4.36
N GLY A 161 24.28 -7.42 -4.75
CA GLY A 161 25.23 -7.85 -5.78
C GLY A 161 24.69 -7.78 -7.23
N VAL A 162 23.45 -7.35 -7.45
CA VAL A 162 22.85 -7.27 -8.78
C VAL A 162 22.54 -5.82 -9.18
N ARG A 163 23.17 -5.37 -10.27
CA ARG A 163 23.05 -3.98 -10.75
C ARG A 163 21.62 -3.61 -11.22
N SER A 164 20.88 -4.56 -11.77
CA SER A 164 19.48 -4.37 -12.21
C SER A 164 18.64 -5.58 -11.86
N SER A 165 17.79 -5.43 -10.85
CA SER A 165 17.03 -6.51 -10.24
C SER A 165 15.56 -6.57 -10.68
N SER A 166 15.06 -5.57 -11.42
CA SER A 166 13.65 -5.54 -11.83
C SER A 166 13.26 -6.72 -12.72
N ARG A 167 14.21 -7.28 -13.50
CA ARG A 167 14.00 -8.49 -14.33
C ARG A 167 13.86 -9.77 -13.50
N ILE A 168 14.26 -9.76 -12.23
CA ILE A 168 14.14 -10.88 -11.29
C ILE A 168 12.84 -10.75 -10.49
N PHE A 169 12.54 -9.54 -10.01
CA PHE A 169 11.34 -9.30 -9.21
C PHE A 169 10.04 -9.33 -10.04
N ALA A 170 10.05 -8.84 -11.29
CA ALA A 170 8.82 -8.82 -12.10
C ALA A 170 8.25 -10.23 -12.37
N PRO A 171 9.06 -11.24 -12.77
CA PRO A 171 8.58 -12.62 -12.85
C PRO A 171 8.09 -13.16 -11.51
N ALA A 172 8.83 -12.93 -10.42
CA ALA A 172 8.43 -13.42 -9.10
C ALA A 172 7.05 -12.88 -8.67
N LEU A 173 6.77 -11.58 -8.90
CA LEU A 173 5.46 -10.99 -8.65
C LEU A 173 4.36 -11.65 -9.49
N ARG A 174 4.62 -11.89 -10.78
CA ARG A 174 3.65 -12.55 -11.67
C ARG A 174 3.38 -14.00 -11.27
N SER A 175 4.43 -14.76 -10.96
CA SER A 175 4.30 -16.15 -10.45
C SER A 175 3.54 -16.19 -9.13
N ALA A 176 3.66 -15.14 -8.32
CA ALA A 176 2.87 -14.98 -7.11
C ALA A 176 1.42 -14.55 -7.39
N GLY A 177 1.01 -14.29 -8.64
CA GLY A 177 -0.36 -13.88 -9.01
C GLY A 177 -0.63 -12.38 -8.90
N PHE A 178 0.40 -11.53 -8.97
CA PHE A 178 0.24 -10.08 -9.07
C PHE A 178 0.40 -9.59 -10.52
N ASP A 179 -0.49 -8.68 -10.91
CA ASP A 179 -0.37 -7.90 -12.12
C ASP A 179 0.43 -6.64 -11.84
N TYR A 180 1.51 -6.44 -12.59
CA TYR A 180 2.34 -5.25 -12.47
C TYR A 180 2.46 -4.50 -13.80
N SER A 181 2.20 -3.20 -13.75
CA SER A 181 2.36 -2.29 -14.88
C SER A 181 3.47 -1.27 -14.62
N ALA A 182 4.62 -1.46 -15.27
CA ALA A 182 5.74 -0.51 -15.17
C ALA A 182 5.38 0.89 -15.69
N ARG A 183 4.54 0.98 -16.73
CA ARG A 183 4.06 2.25 -17.30
C ARG A 183 3.18 3.01 -16.32
N LYS A 184 2.26 2.30 -15.65
CA LYS A 184 1.32 2.90 -14.70
C LYS A 184 1.89 3.02 -13.28
N LYS A 185 3.03 2.37 -13.01
CA LYS A 185 3.63 2.23 -11.67
C LYS A 185 2.61 1.66 -10.68
N LEU A 186 1.92 0.61 -11.09
CA LEU A 186 0.79 0.03 -10.37
C LEU A 186 0.98 -1.48 -10.24
N ILE A 187 0.77 -2.00 -9.04
CA ILE A 187 0.67 -3.43 -8.75
C ILE A 187 -0.73 -3.74 -8.23
N GLN A 188 -1.31 -4.83 -8.71
CA GLN A 188 -2.67 -5.26 -8.37
C GLN A 188 -2.74 -6.78 -8.22
N CYS A 189 -3.71 -7.25 -7.45
CA CYS A 189 -4.14 -8.64 -7.49
C CYS A 189 -5.59 -8.76 -7.01
N GLU A 190 -6.18 -9.91 -7.27
CA GLU A 190 -7.49 -10.29 -6.78
C GLU A 190 -7.40 -11.57 -5.96
N GLY A 191 -8.30 -11.67 -5.01
CA GLY A 191 -8.47 -12.81 -4.14
C GLY A 191 -7.37 -13.00 -3.11
N ARG A 192 -7.80 -13.55 -1.98
CA ARG A 192 -6.95 -13.90 -0.86
C ARG A 192 -5.95 -14.97 -1.23
N HIS A 193 -4.68 -14.71 -0.96
CA HIS A 193 -3.63 -15.72 -1.03
C HIS A 193 -2.47 -15.34 -0.11
N ALA A 194 -1.99 -16.28 0.70
CA ALA A 194 -0.75 -16.11 1.45
C ALA A 194 0.43 -16.48 0.54
N HIS A 195 1.38 -15.57 0.35
CA HIS A 195 2.56 -15.82 -0.47
C HIS A 195 3.81 -15.45 0.31
N ARG A 196 4.88 -16.25 0.16
CA ARG A 196 6.22 -15.91 0.63
C ARG A 196 7.11 -15.80 -0.59
N PHE A 197 7.61 -14.61 -0.84
CA PHE A 197 8.58 -14.41 -1.92
C PHE A 197 9.91 -15.10 -1.58
N PRO A 198 10.66 -15.59 -2.58
CA PRO A 198 11.95 -16.24 -2.37
C PRO A 198 13.09 -15.23 -2.13
N PHE A 199 12.80 -14.15 -1.40
CA PHE A 199 13.74 -13.08 -1.11
C PHE A 199 13.74 -12.77 0.38
N ARG A 200 14.93 -12.60 0.96
CA ARG A 200 15.11 -12.18 2.34
C ARG A 200 15.44 -10.70 2.37
N TYR A 201 14.67 -9.93 3.12
CA TYR A 201 14.91 -8.50 3.32
C TYR A 201 16.17 -8.25 4.15
N LEU A 202 16.99 -7.31 3.71
CA LEU A 202 18.28 -6.95 4.33
C LEU A 202 18.26 -5.58 5.03
N GLY A 203 17.21 -4.79 4.79
CA GLY A 203 17.12 -3.40 5.22
C GLY A 203 16.91 -2.44 4.06
N ALA A 204 16.80 -1.16 4.40
CA ALA A 204 16.45 -0.09 3.48
C ALA A 204 17.59 0.91 3.33
N ASP A 205 17.59 1.62 2.21
CA ASP A 205 18.38 2.83 2.00
C ASP A 205 17.43 4.03 1.89
N ASP A 206 17.46 4.90 2.90
CA ASP A 206 16.71 6.15 2.95
C ASP A 206 17.45 7.31 2.23
N GLN A 207 18.61 7.04 1.64
CA GLN A 207 19.38 7.98 0.81
C GLN A 207 19.33 7.64 -0.68
N ALA A 208 18.38 6.78 -1.09
CA ALA A 208 18.22 6.31 -2.46
C ALA A 208 17.94 7.43 -3.49
N GLY A 209 17.52 8.60 -3.01
CA GLY A 209 17.15 9.75 -3.83
C GLY A 209 15.66 9.76 -4.20
N PRO A 210 15.28 10.49 -5.26
CA PRO A 210 13.88 10.71 -5.56
C PRO A 210 13.21 9.51 -6.24
N ASN A 211 11.94 9.26 -5.91
CA ASN A 211 11.05 8.36 -6.65
C ASN A 211 10.59 8.99 -7.99
N TYR A 212 9.73 8.29 -8.74
CA TYR A 212 9.22 8.77 -10.03
C TYR A 212 8.33 10.01 -9.95
N THR A 213 7.95 10.45 -8.74
CA THR A 213 7.22 11.72 -8.51
C THR A 213 8.15 12.88 -8.13
N GLY A 214 9.47 12.63 -8.03
CA GLY A 214 10.47 13.61 -7.64
C GLY A 214 10.66 13.78 -6.13
N GLN A 215 9.95 13.01 -5.31
CA GLN A 215 10.03 13.06 -3.85
C GLN A 215 11.08 12.09 -3.31
N PRO A 216 11.81 12.43 -2.23
CA PRO A 216 12.69 11.47 -1.55
C PRO A 216 11.95 10.17 -1.22
N ALA A 217 12.63 9.04 -1.39
CA ALA A 217 12.05 7.72 -1.21
C ALA A 217 13.11 6.72 -0.73
N VAL A 218 12.63 5.51 -0.43
CA VAL A 218 13.42 4.43 0.14
C VAL A 218 13.63 3.33 -0.89
N ASP A 219 14.86 2.87 -1.05
CA ASP A 219 15.14 1.61 -1.76
C ASP A 219 15.18 0.44 -0.77
N SER A 220 14.50 -0.65 -1.12
CA SER A 220 14.45 -1.88 -0.31
C SER A 220 15.45 -2.89 -0.83
N TYR A 221 16.33 -3.41 0.04
CA TYR A 221 17.38 -4.36 -0.35
C TYR A 221 17.05 -5.77 0.12
N TYR A 222 17.28 -6.72 -0.78
CA TYR A 222 17.03 -8.14 -0.55
C TYR A 222 18.20 -8.99 -1.01
N GLU A 223 18.24 -10.23 -0.54
CA GLU A 223 19.00 -11.33 -1.14
C GLU A 223 18.05 -12.48 -1.50
N ARG A 224 18.52 -13.49 -2.23
CA ARG A 224 17.73 -14.71 -2.46
C ARG A 224 17.62 -15.49 -1.16
N SER A 225 16.44 -16.07 -0.89
CA SER A 225 16.29 -16.99 0.23
C SER A 225 17.10 -18.27 -0.05
N PRO A 226 17.81 -18.84 0.95
CA PRO A 226 18.53 -20.11 0.80
C PRO A 226 17.63 -21.29 0.39
N ASP A 227 16.34 -21.20 0.71
CA ASP A 227 15.33 -22.26 0.53
C ASP A 227 14.87 -22.46 -0.95
N ASP A 228 15.43 -21.70 -1.90
CA ASP A 228 15.00 -21.68 -3.31
C ASP A 228 16.07 -22.33 -4.22
N LYS A 229 16.42 -23.60 -3.92
CA LYS A 229 17.21 -24.50 -4.79
C LYS A 229 16.33 -25.54 -5.45
#